data_AF-A0A932L733-F1
#
_entry.id   AF-A0A932L733-F1
#
_cell.length_a   1.000
_cell.length_b   1.000
_cell.length_c   1.000
_cell.angle_alpha   90.00
_cell.angle_beta   90.00
_cell.angle_gamma   90.00
#
_symmetry.space_group_name_H-M   'P 1'
#
loop_
_entity.id
_entity.type
_entity.pdbx_description
1 polymer ?
#
loop_
_entity_poly.entity_id
_entity_poly.type
_entity_poly.pdbx_seq_one_letter_code
_entity_poly.pdbx_strand_id
1 'polypeptide(L)'
;MNHFTDRKGYNAIAASPTWRFRASTPPGGHPFGAYFTNLAPDTVNLALKLRIPKDKLGYVFVFVDLGDLLPIAGGRGKFIFYLADDYLVIKERQIYHGESAQCPSAE
;
A
#
# COMPACT_ATOMS: atom_id res chain seq x y z
N MET A 1 -7.15 -0.49 -4.12
CA MET A 1 -6.31 0.07 -3.04
C MET A 1 -4.88 -0.43 -3.22
N ASN A 2 -3.89 0.42 -2.99
CA ASN A 2 -2.50 0.17 -3.36
C ASN A 2 -1.59 0.13 -2.12
N HIS A 3 -0.63 -0.80 -2.11
CA HIS A 3 0.47 -0.86 -1.14
C HIS A 3 1.81 -0.86 -1.89
N PHE A 4 2.61 0.19 -1.72
CA PHE A 4 3.93 0.32 -2.32
C PHE A 4 5.01 -0.22 -1.38
N THR A 5 5.92 -1.02 -1.91
CA THR A 5 6.99 -1.64 -1.13
C THR A 5 8.29 -1.85 -1.93
N ASP A 6 9.36 -2.15 -1.22
CA ASP A 6 10.64 -2.53 -1.80
C ASP A 6 10.68 -4.02 -2.17
N ARG A 7 11.77 -4.48 -2.79
CA ARG A 7 11.93 -5.89 -3.19
C ARG A 7 11.82 -6.86 -2.02
N LYS A 8 12.33 -6.50 -0.84
CA LYS A 8 12.31 -7.35 0.35
C LYS A 8 10.88 -7.51 0.86
N GLY A 9 10.14 -6.41 0.97
CA GLY A 9 8.73 -6.41 1.35
C GLY A 9 7.87 -7.17 0.33
N TYR A 10 8.11 -6.97 -0.97
CA TYR A 10 7.44 -7.72 -2.02
C TYR A 10 7.63 -9.23 -1.85
N ASN A 11 8.88 -9.69 -1.76
CA ASN A 11 9.18 -11.12 -1.60
C ASN A 11 8.53 -11.70 -0.34
N ALA A 12 8.53 -10.95 0.77
CA ALA A 12 7.94 -11.42 2.03
C ALA A 12 6.41 -11.56 1.95
N ILE A 13 5.72 -10.64 1.27
CA ILE A 13 4.26 -10.63 1.17
C ILE A 13 3.79 -11.62 0.10
N ALA A 14 4.43 -11.63 -1.07
CA ALA A 14 4.06 -12.45 -2.22
C ALA A 14 4.35 -13.95 -2.01
N ALA A 15 5.18 -14.32 -1.02
CA ALA A 15 5.46 -15.72 -0.70
C ALA A 15 4.25 -16.49 -0.12
N SER A 16 3.18 -15.78 0.26
CA SER A 16 1.96 -16.37 0.82
C SER A 16 0.77 -16.18 -0.14
N PRO A 17 -0.12 -17.18 -0.30
CA PRO A 17 -1.33 -17.05 -1.11
C PRO A 17 -2.30 -16.00 -0.56
N THR A 18 -2.27 -15.74 0.75
CA THR A 18 -2.94 -14.60 1.38
C THR A 18 -1.90 -13.53 1.67
N TRP A 19 -2.06 -12.34 1.09
CA TRP A 19 -1.14 -11.24 1.36
C TRP A 19 -1.41 -10.69 2.76
N ARG A 20 -0.39 -10.74 3.60
CA ARG A 20 -0.42 -10.18 4.96
C ARG A 20 0.42 -8.91 5.00
N PHE A 21 -0.23 -7.77 5.10
CA PHE A 21 0.42 -6.49 5.33
C PHE A 21 0.53 -6.27 6.83
N ARG A 22 1.74 -6.44 7.37
CA ARG A 22 1.97 -6.31 8.81
C ARG A 22 1.85 -4.85 9.25
N ALA A 23 1.10 -4.62 10.31
CA ALA A 23 1.02 -3.34 10.96
C ALA A 23 2.35 -3.00 11.63
N SER A 24 2.73 -1.74 11.51
CA SER A 24 3.93 -1.22 12.16
C SER A 24 3.77 0.28 12.40
N THR A 25 4.54 0.82 13.35
CA THR A 25 4.59 2.26 13.57
C THR A 25 5.55 2.89 12.55
N PRO A 26 5.07 3.76 11.64
CA PRO A 26 5.96 4.47 10.74
C PRO A 26 6.79 5.51 11.52
N PRO A 27 7.94 5.94 10.99
CA PRO A 27 8.64 7.11 11.53
C PRO A 27 7.73 8.34 11.56
N GLY A 28 7.94 9.24 12.52
CA GLY A 28 7.27 10.55 12.55
C GLY A 28 5.91 10.60 13.26
N GLY A 29 5.66 9.72 14.23
CA GLY A 29 4.48 9.81 15.11
C GLY A 29 3.16 9.43 14.42
N HIS A 30 3.22 8.66 13.35
CA HIS A 30 2.03 8.13 12.69
C HIS A 30 1.44 6.95 13.49
N PRO A 31 0.11 6.70 13.38
CA PRO A 31 -0.52 5.58 14.07
C PRO A 31 0.18 4.23 13.83
N PHE A 32 0.08 3.31 14.76
CA PHE A 32 0.41 1.91 14.45
C PHE A 32 -0.60 1.39 13.42
N GLY A 33 -0.14 0.74 12.35
CA GLY A 33 -1.05 0.16 11.38
C GLY A 33 -0.42 -0.34 10.08
N ALA A 34 -1.24 -1.00 9.27
CA ALA A 34 -0.94 -1.33 7.88
C ALA A 34 -1.47 -0.21 6.97
N TYR A 35 -0.61 0.32 6.09
CA TYR A 35 -0.85 1.55 5.35
C TYR A 35 -1.06 1.33 3.86
N PHE A 36 -1.99 2.09 3.28
CA PHE A 36 -2.42 1.97 1.91
C PHE A 36 -2.74 3.33 1.27
N THR A 37 -2.83 3.35 -0.05
CA THR A 37 -3.21 4.56 -0.80
C THR A 37 -4.12 4.26 -1.98
N ASN A 38 -4.96 5.23 -2.33
CA ASN A 38 -5.74 5.21 -3.57
C ASN A 38 -4.99 5.82 -4.77
N LEU A 39 -3.77 6.34 -4.60
CA LEU A 39 -2.97 6.89 -5.70
C LEU A 39 -2.37 5.78 -6.55
N ALA A 40 -2.47 5.94 -7.87
CA ALA A 40 -1.92 5.02 -8.86
C ALA A 40 -0.39 5.14 -9.00
N PRO A 41 0.31 4.08 -9.45
CA PRO A 41 1.78 4.08 -9.59
C PRO A 41 2.36 5.17 -10.49
N ASP A 42 1.61 5.61 -11.49
CA ASP A 42 1.96 6.66 -12.46
C ASP A 42 1.70 8.09 -11.94
N THR A 43 1.17 8.23 -10.73
CA THR A 43 0.89 9.53 -10.13
C THR A 43 2.15 10.39 -10.07
N VAL A 44 2.11 11.57 -10.69
CA VAL A 44 3.21 12.54 -10.64
C VAL A 44 3.57 12.87 -9.19
N ASN A 45 4.86 12.79 -8.89
CA ASN A 45 5.44 13.04 -7.56
C ASN A 45 4.89 12.12 -6.44
N LEU A 46 4.56 10.86 -6.76
CA LEU A 46 3.97 9.90 -5.82
C LEU A 46 4.76 9.77 -4.50
N ALA A 47 6.07 9.56 -4.55
CA ALA A 47 6.91 9.43 -3.35
C ALA A 47 6.80 10.66 -2.42
N LEU A 48 6.75 11.87 -2.99
CA LEU A 48 6.60 13.11 -2.23
C LEU A 48 5.20 13.25 -1.62
N LYS A 49 4.15 12.89 -2.38
CA LYS A 49 2.76 12.90 -1.90
C LYS A 49 2.58 11.94 -0.72
N LEU A 50 3.10 10.73 -0.84
CA LEU A 50 3.01 9.69 0.19
C LEU A 50 4.01 9.90 1.34
N ARG A 51 5.07 10.69 1.12
CA ARG A 51 6.23 10.85 2.02
C ARG A 51 6.91 9.52 2.32
N ILE A 52 7.17 8.73 1.29
CA ILE A 52 7.92 7.48 1.38
C ILE A 52 9.22 7.56 0.57
N PRO A 53 10.26 6.81 0.96
CA PRO A 53 11.46 6.62 0.15
C PRO A 53 11.13 6.12 -1.27
N LYS A 54 11.92 6.54 -2.27
CA LYS A 54 11.67 6.22 -3.70
C LYS A 54 11.80 4.73 -4.02
N ASP A 55 12.70 4.03 -3.32
CA ASP A 55 12.90 2.58 -3.43
C ASP A 55 11.64 1.78 -3.10
N LYS A 56 10.78 2.27 -2.18
CA LYS A 56 9.47 1.68 -1.93
C LYS A 56 8.51 1.75 -3.11
N LEU A 57 8.78 2.54 -4.13
CA LEU A 57 7.97 2.54 -5.35
C LEU A 57 8.37 1.42 -6.32
N GLY A 58 9.33 0.56 -5.98
CA GLY A 58 9.75 -0.54 -6.86
C GLY A 58 8.63 -1.56 -7.14
N TYR A 59 7.82 -1.86 -6.12
CA TYR A 59 6.77 -2.86 -6.20
C TYR A 59 5.45 -2.34 -5.65
N VAL A 60 4.35 -2.87 -6.18
CA VAL A 60 3.00 -2.54 -5.75
C VAL A 60 2.16 -3.80 -5.58
N PHE A 61 1.27 -3.78 -4.59
CA PHE A 61 0.13 -4.67 -4.47
C PHE A 61 -1.15 -3.87 -4.64
N VAL A 62 -2.05 -4.34 -5.50
CA VAL A 62 -3.34 -3.74 -5.81
C VAL A 62 -4.42 -4.73 -5.41
N PHE A 63 -5.38 -4.28 -4.61
CA PHE A 63 -6.45 -5.12 -4.09
C PHE A 63 -7.77 -4.35 -3.89
N VAL A 64 -8.88 -5.10 -3.79
CA VAL A 64 -10.20 -4.57 -3.43
C VAL A 64 -10.25 -4.31 -1.93
N ASP A 65 -10.48 -3.07 -1.53
CA ASP A 65 -10.68 -2.67 -0.13
C ASP A 65 -12.06 -3.13 0.38
N LEU A 66 -12.16 -3.49 1.67
CA LEU A 66 -13.44 -3.79 2.33
C LEU A 66 -14.15 -2.53 2.85
N GLY A 67 -13.49 -1.37 2.82
CA GLY A 67 -14.01 -0.13 3.39
C GLY A 67 -13.80 -0.05 4.91
N ASP A 68 -12.92 -0.88 5.45
CA ASP A 68 -12.53 -0.94 6.86
C ASP A 68 -11.29 -0.10 7.19
N LEU A 69 -10.72 0.57 6.18
CA LEU A 69 -9.56 1.44 6.33
C LEU A 69 -9.95 2.85 6.79
N LEU A 70 -9.17 3.39 7.73
CA LEU A 70 -9.35 4.74 8.25
C LEU A 70 -8.39 5.72 7.58
N PRO A 71 -8.82 6.94 7.21
CA PRO A 71 -7.91 7.96 6.71
C PRO A 71 -6.98 8.45 7.82
N ILE A 72 -5.73 8.77 7.49
CA ILE A 72 -4.85 9.45 8.46
C ILE A 72 -5.29 10.89 8.71
N ALA A 73 -4.97 11.44 9.88
CA ALA A 73 -5.26 12.84 10.19
C ALA A 73 -4.51 13.82 9.27
N GLY A 74 -5.16 14.95 8.95
CA GLY A 74 -4.61 16.03 8.13
C GLY A 74 -4.85 15.87 6.63
N GLY A 75 -4.29 16.77 5.82
CA GLY A 75 -4.60 16.87 4.38
C GLY A 75 -4.26 15.62 3.54
N ARG A 76 -3.39 14.75 4.04
CA ARG A 76 -3.01 13.48 3.39
C ARG A 76 -4.04 12.36 3.58
N GLY A 77 -4.97 12.49 4.53
CA GLY A 77 -6.07 11.53 4.73
C GLY A 77 -6.98 11.38 3.51
N LYS A 78 -6.88 12.27 2.53
CA LYS A 78 -7.56 12.15 1.22
C LYS A 78 -7.04 10.96 0.39
N PHE A 79 -5.84 10.49 0.67
CA PHE A 79 -5.18 9.47 -0.14
C PHE A 79 -4.35 8.46 0.65
N ILE A 80 -4.15 8.61 1.95
CA ILE A 80 -3.48 7.62 2.81
C ILE A 80 -4.47 7.09 3.83
N PHE A 81 -4.61 5.78 3.84
CA PHE A 81 -5.51 5.03 4.70
C PHE A 81 -4.72 3.99 5.49
N TYR A 82 -5.24 3.56 6.64
CA TYR A 82 -4.62 2.53 7.44
C TYR A 82 -5.64 1.69 8.20
N LEU A 83 -5.26 0.45 8.52
CA LEU A 83 -5.90 -0.36 9.56
C LEU A 83 -4.96 -0.42 10.76
N ALA A 84 -5.48 -0.30 11.99
CA ALA A 84 -4.69 -0.37 13.22
C ALA A 84 -4.22 -1.80 13.60
N ASP A 85 -4.29 -2.74 12.66
CA ASP A 85 -3.89 -4.14 12.79
C ASP A 85 -3.35 -4.63 11.44
N ASP A 86 -2.81 -5.84 11.42
CA ASP A 86 -2.42 -6.53 10.21
C ASP A 86 -3.59 -6.63 9.22
N TYR A 87 -3.32 -6.38 7.94
CA TYR A 87 -4.33 -6.46 6.91
C TYR A 87 -4.15 -7.72 6.06
N LEU A 88 -5.20 -8.53 5.98
CA LEU A 88 -5.20 -9.77 5.21
C LEU A 88 -6.00 -9.59 3.92
N VAL A 89 -5.36 -9.89 2.79
CA VAL A 89 -5.99 -9.88 1.47
C VAL A 89 -5.98 -11.29 0.90
N ILE A 90 -7.15 -11.93 0.98
CA ILE A 90 -7.44 -13.23 0.37
C ILE A 90 -7.46 -13.12 -1.16
N LYS A 91 -7.31 -14.25 -1.84
CA LYS A 91 -7.12 -14.35 -3.30
C LYS A 91 -8.20 -13.61 -4.10
N GLU A 92 -9.45 -13.67 -3.65
CA GLU A 92 -10.62 -13.07 -4.31
C GLU A 92 -10.56 -11.54 -4.35
N ARG A 93 -9.77 -10.93 -3.46
CA ARG A 93 -9.58 -9.49 -3.39
C ARG A 93 -8.30 -9.01 -4.07
N GLN A 94 -7.43 -9.92 -4.50
CA GLN A 94 -6.15 -9.59 -5.12
C GLN A 94 -6.38 -9.22 -6.59
N ILE A 95 -5.88 -8.05 -7.01
CA ILE A 95 -6.02 -7.55 -8.39
C ILE A 95 -4.69 -7.70 -9.13
N TYR A 96 -3.61 -7.17 -8.55
CA TYR A 96 -2.28 -7.19 -9.17
C TYR A 96 -1.20 -7.15 -8.10
N HIS A 97 -0.06 -7.80 -8.35
CA HIS A 97 1.18 -7.50 -7.64
C HIS A 97 2.36 -7.66 -8.57
N GLY A 98 3.39 -6.82 -8.39
CA GLY A 98 4.57 -6.85 -9.25
C GLY A 98 5.31 -5.53 -9.25
N GLU A 99 6.13 -5.33 -10.27
CA GLU A 99 6.85 -4.07 -10.47
C GLU A 99 5.86 -2.93 -10.74
N SER A 100 5.99 -1.81 -10.04
CA SER A 100 5.07 -0.68 -10.16
C SER A 100 4.99 -0.11 -11.59
N ALA A 101 6.10 -0.17 -12.34
CA ALA A 101 6.17 0.28 -13.73
C ALA A 101 5.38 -0.60 -14.71
N GLN A 102 5.04 -1.84 -14.31
CA GLN A 102 4.28 -2.80 -15.10
C GLN A 102 2.84 -2.93 -14.59
N CYS A 103 2.45 -2.14 -13.59
CA CYS A 103 1.10 -2.15 -13.08
C CYS A 103 0.15 -1.65 -14.18
N PRO A 104 -0.90 -2.42 -14.52
CA PRO A 104 -1.86 -1.98 -15.53
C PRO A 104 -2.53 -0.68 -15.06
N SER A 105 -2.56 0.31 -15.94
CA SER A 105 -3.35 1.52 -15.74
C SER A 105 -4.82 1.11 -15.65
N ALA A 106 -5.55 1.65 -14.68
CA ALA A 106 -7.00 1.57 -14.71
C ALA A 106 -7.47 2.40 -15.92
N GLU A 107 -8.03 1.73 -16.94
CA GLU A 107 -8.71 2.38 -18.07
C GLU A 107 -9.92 3.20 -17.60
#